data_AF-A0AA38FJA2-F1
#
_entry.id   AF-A0AA38FJA2-F1
#
_cell.length_a   1.000
_cell.length_b   1.000
_cell.length_c   1.000
_cell.angle_alpha   90.00
_cell.angle_beta   90.00
_cell.angle_gamma   90.00
#
_symmetry.space_group_name_H-M   'P 1'
#
loop_
_entity.id
_entity.type
_entity.pdbx_description
1 polymer ?
#
loop_
_entity_poly.entity_id
_entity_poly.type
_entity_poly.pdbx_seq_one_letter_code
_entity_poly.pdbx_strand_id
1 'polypeptide(L)'
;MEEWMEEGGVKLYDMMVATTKPMALKSVVLLRIPDIIATYGYVSDDGETSKSLSVKEIASHISLPPPNMYTLSIILRFLASNDVFSKTRYHTRYGLNPISKFLMQEQEKIKNHGVEHVGGSMFEAIPAVDAVFLKDDEKSVALLRKCHKAIPINGKVIIVEIDGGELMPLKLSLDMAMLLVIP
;
A
#
# COMPACT_ATOMS: atom_id res chain seq x y z
N MET A 1 16.66 -1.38 -36.27
CA MET A 1 17.70 -1.87 -35.34
C MET A 1 17.82 -0.95 -34.12
N GLU A 2 17.68 0.37 -34.28
CA GLU A 2 17.52 1.34 -33.17
C GLU A 2 16.25 1.12 -32.34
N GLU A 3 15.10 0.88 -32.98
CA GLU A 3 13.79 0.72 -32.32
C GLU A 3 13.77 -0.42 -31.28
N TRP A 4 14.43 -1.54 -31.56
CA TRP A 4 14.52 -2.70 -30.66
C TRP A 4 15.48 -2.47 -29.49
N MET A 5 16.48 -1.59 -29.66
CA MET A 5 17.36 -1.17 -28.57
C MET A 5 16.67 -0.16 -27.65
N GLU A 6 15.86 0.75 -28.21
CA GLU A 6 15.06 1.69 -27.44
C GLU A 6 13.93 0.98 -26.67
N GLU A 7 13.15 0.11 -27.32
CA GLU A 7 12.11 -0.67 -26.64
C GLU A 7 12.68 -1.59 -25.56
N GLY A 8 13.81 -2.25 -25.86
CA GLY A 8 14.53 -3.07 -24.88
C GLY A 8 15.03 -2.26 -23.68
N GLY A 9 15.55 -1.05 -23.93
CA GLY A 9 16.00 -0.12 -22.90
C GLY A 9 14.88 0.39 -22.00
N VAL A 10 13.74 0.78 -22.58
CA VAL A 10 12.56 1.23 -21.83
C VAL A 10 12.00 0.10 -20.96
N LYS A 11 11.92 -1.12 -21.50
CA LYS A 11 11.41 -2.28 -20.75
C LYS A 11 12.34 -2.68 -19.59
N LEU A 12 13.65 -2.58 -19.79
CA LEU A 12 14.64 -2.82 -18.75
C LEU A 12 14.55 -1.74 -17.65
N TYR A 13 14.38 -0.48 -18.03
CA TYR A 13 14.18 0.62 -17.11
C TYR A 13 12.90 0.44 -16.27
N ASP A 14 11.79 0.06 -16.89
CA ASP A 14 10.54 -0.23 -16.18
C ASP A 14 10.70 -1.37 -15.18
N MET A 15 11.45 -2.41 -15.54
CA MET A 15 11.77 -3.52 -14.62
C MET A 15 12.64 -3.07 -13.45
N MET A 16 13.62 -2.20 -13.68
CA MET A 16 14.47 -1.62 -12.61
C MET A 16 13.67 -0.72 -11.66
N VAL A 17 12.71 0.05 -12.18
CA VAL A 17 11.88 0.98 -11.39
C VAL A 17 10.65 0.31 -10.78
N ALA A 18 10.31 -0.91 -11.19
CA ALA A 18 9.16 -1.68 -10.69
C ALA A 18 9.15 -1.84 -9.16
N THR A 19 10.34 -1.87 -8.54
CA THR A 19 10.53 -2.00 -7.09
C THR A 19 10.38 -0.67 -6.35
N THR A 20 10.71 0.43 -7.02
CA THR A 20 10.72 1.79 -6.44
C THR A 20 9.30 2.28 -6.12
N LYS A 21 8.30 1.97 -6.97
CA LYS A 21 6.89 2.37 -6.75
C LYS A 21 6.30 1.81 -5.45
N PRO A 22 6.28 0.49 -5.19
CA PRO A 22 5.75 -0.05 -3.93
C PRO A 22 6.56 0.40 -2.71
N MET A 23 7.89 0.56 -2.81
CA MET A 23 8.71 1.11 -1.71
C MET A 23 8.34 2.56 -1.39
N ALA A 24 8.18 3.41 -2.41
CA ALA A 24 7.78 4.79 -2.25
C ALA A 24 6.36 4.89 -1.66
N LEU A 25 5.43 4.06 -2.15
CA LEU A 25 4.07 3.96 -1.60
C LEU A 25 4.07 3.54 -0.12
N LYS A 26 4.81 2.49 0.23
CA LYS A 26 4.95 2.05 1.63
C LYS A 26 5.54 3.16 2.50
N SER A 27 6.53 3.89 2.00
CA SER A 27 7.17 5.00 2.71
C SER A 27 6.18 6.11 3.04
N VAL A 28 5.37 6.55 2.06
CA VAL A 28 4.41 7.64 2.30
C VAL A 28 3.25 7.23 3.21
N VAL A 29 2.84 5.95 3.19
CA VAL A 29 1.85 5.40 4.11
C VAL A 29 2.41 5.34 5.53
N LEU A 30 3.63 4.82 5.72
CA LEU A 30 4.29 4.75 7.03
C LEU A 30 4.52 6.13 7.65
N LEU A 31 4.88 7.11 6.81
CA LEU A 31 5.04 8.51 7.23
C LEU A 31 3.71 9.26 7.37
N ARG A 32 2.57 8.59 7.10
CA ARG A 32 1.22 9.15 7.17
C ARG A 32 1.04 10.44 6.35
N ILE A 33 1.75 10.55 5.24
CA ILE A 33 1.73 11.75 4.40
C ILE A 33 0.34 12.01 3.82
N PRO A 34 -0.41 11.01 3.31
CA PRO A 34 -1.78 11.24 2.83
C PRO A 34 -2.67 11.85 3.93
N ASP A 35 -2.63 11.31 5.14
CA ASP A 35 -3.33 11.83 6.32
C ASP A 35 -2.92 13.28 6.64
N ILE A 36 -1.61 13.56 6.66
CA ILE A 36 -1.08 14.90 6.94
C ILE A 36 -1.62 15.92 5.91
N ILE A 37 -1.62 15.58 4.62
CA ILE A 37 -2.17 16.47 3.58
C ILE A 37 -3.68 16.63 3.74
N ALA A 38 -4.42 15.56 4.08
CA ALA A 38 -5.87 15.63 4.31
C ALA A 38 -6.22 16.54 5.49
N THR A 39 -5.43 16.45 6.58
CA THR A 39 -5.65 17.16 7.83
C THR A 39 -5.22 18.62 7.73
N TYR A 40 -4.00 18.89 7.27
CA TYR A 40 -3.37 20.21 7.35
C TYR A 40 -3.31 20.96 6.02
N GLY A 41 -3.61 20.32 4.90
CA GLY A 41 -3.60 20.96 3.58
C GLY A 41 -4.69 22.03 3.44
N TYR A 42 -4.34 23.14 2.79
CA TYR A 42 -5.30 24.19 2.43
C TYR A 42 -5.74 24.05 0.97
N VAL A 43 -6.95 24.52 0.67
CA VAL A 43 -7.49 24.61 -0.69
C VAL A 43 -6.96 25.90 -1.31
N SER A 44 -6.43 25.80 -2.53
CA SER A 44 -5.92 26.98 -3.24
C SER A 44 -7.08 27.86 -3.71
N ASP A 45 -6.90 29.19 -3.73
CA ASP A 45 -7.94 30.18 -4.10
C ASP A 45 -8.47 30.03 -5.55
N ASP A 46 -7.85 29.18 -6.36
CA ASP A 46 -8.26 28.87 -7.73
C ASP A 46 -9.41 27.87 -7.83
N GLY A 47 -9.85 27.25 -6.71
CA GLY A 47 -11.01 26.38 -6.65
C GLY A 47 -10.88 25.03 -7.37
N GLU A 48 -9.81 24.83 -8.15
CA GLU A 48 -9.54 23.62 -8.93
C GLU A 48 -8.66 22.62 -8.19
N THR A 49 -7.82 23.07 -7.25
CA THR A 49 -6.82 22.22 -6.60
C THR A 49 -7.28 21.74 -5.22
N SER A 50 -7.33 20.43 -5.03
CA SER A 50 -7.52 19.76 -3.74
C SER A 50 -6.50 20.23 -2.68
N LYS A 51 -6.83 20.02 -1.39
CA LYS A 51 -5.96 20.35 -0.25
C LYS A 51 -4.49 19.99 -0.51
N SER A 52 -3.58 20.96 -0.37
CA SER A 52 -2.17 20.77 -0.71
C SER A 52 -1.17 21.33 0.31
N LEU A 53 0.00 20.68 0.41
CA LEU A 53 1.12 21.04 1.29
C LEU A 53 2.46 21.04 0.57
N SER A 54 3.37 21.95 0.93
CA SER A 54 4.78 21.90 0.53
C SER A 54 5.53 20.81 1.31
N VAL A 55 6.71 20.42 0.80
CA VAL A 55 7.61 19.46 1.49
C VAL A 55 7.96 19.92 2.91
N LYS A 56 8.14 21.23 3.12
CA LYS A 56 8.47 21.81 4.42
C LYS A 56 7.34 21.65 5.43
N GLU A 57 6.12 21.96 5.02
CA GLU A 57 4.94 21.80 5.87
C GLU A 57 4.69 20.31 6.17
N ILE A 58 4.78 19.43 5.17
CA ILE A 58 4.67 17.97 5.38
C ILE A 58 5.71 17.49 6.39
N ALA A 59 6.98 17.87 6.21
CA ALA A 59 8.07 17.48 7.11
C ALA A 59 7.85 17.98 8.55
N SER A 60 7.25 19.16 8.74
CA SER A 60 6.97 19.72 10.07
C SER A 60 5.96 18.91 10.89
N HIS A 61 5.16 18.06 10.25
CA HIS A 61 4.14 17.22 10.89
C HIS A 61 4.58 15.76 11.09
N ILE A 62 5.79 15.37 10.68
CA ILE A 62 6.31 13.99 10.83
C ILE A 62 7.06 13.87 12.17
N SER A 63 6.62 12.96 13.05
CA SER A 63 7.13 12.79 14.43
C SER A 63 8.34 11.84 14.61
N LEU A 64 9.11 11.58 13.55
CA LEU A 64 10.32 10.73 13.55
C LEU A 64 11.56 11.62 13.28
N PRO A 65 12.84 11.18 13.51
CA PRO A 65 13.99 12.00 13.12
C PRO A 65 13.77 12.49 11.68
N PRO A 66 13.85 13.81 11.44
CA PRO A 66 13.24 14.40 10.27
C PRO A 66 13.84 13.73 9.04
N PRO A 67 13.00 13.16 8.15
CA PRO A 67 13.51 12.55 6.93
C PRO A 67 14.32 13.62 6.20
N ASN A 68 15.48 13.22 5.64
CA ASN A 68 16.28 14.12 4.81
C ASN A 68 15.34 14.81 3.82
N MET A 69 15.24 16.14 3.91
CA MET A 69 14.30 16.94 3.11
C MET A 69 14.47 16.67 1.61
N TYR A 70 15.69 16.38 1.18
CA TYR A 70 16.01 15.97 -0.19
C TYR A 70 15.35 14.63 -0.53
N THR A 71 15.49 13.60 0.32
CA THR A 71 14.86 12.29 0.13
C THR A 71 13.35 12.38 0.12
N LEU A 72 12.74 13.15 1.04
CA LEU A 72 11.29 13.37 1.05
C LEU A 72 10.82 14.06 -0.23
N SER A 73 11.59 15.03 -0.74
CA SER A 73 11.30 15.69 -2.02
C SER A 73 11.39 14.74 -3.22
N ILE A 74 12.32 13.77 -3.20
CA ILE A 74 12.46 12.78 -4.27
C ILE A 74 11.25 11.85 -4.28
N ILE A 75 10.88 11.30 -3.12
CA ILE A 75 9.75 10.39 -3.01
C ILE A 75 8.45 11.07 -3.48
N LEU A 76 8.20 12.29 -3.00
CA LEU A 76 7.00 13.04 -3.40
C LEU A 76 7.00 13.43 -4.87
N ARG A 77 8.13 13.86 -5.44
CA ARG A 77 8.23 14.13 -6.89
C ARG A 77 8.00 12.87 -7.70
N PHE A 78 8.62 11.77 -7.32
CA PHE A 78 8.49 10.49 -8.00
C PHE A 78 7.04 10.01 -8.01
N LEU A 79 6.36 10.04 -6.87
CA LEU A 79 4.95 9.64 -6.77
C LEU A 79 4.02 10.61 -7.49
N ALA A 80 4.30 11.92 -7.48
CA ALA A 80 3.52 12.89 -8.27
C ALA A 80 3.70 12.69 -9.77
N SER A 81 4.90 12.34 -10.24
CA SER A 81 5.15 11.97 -11.63
C SER A 81 4.51 10.64 -12.05
N ASN A 82 4.03 9.84 -11.08
CA ASN A 82 3.25 8.63 -11.30
C ASN A 82 1.76 8.84 -10.99
N ASP A 83 1.29 10.10 -10.97
CA ASP A 83 -0.10 10.48 -10.71
C ASP A 83 -0.68 9.98 -9.39
N VAL A 84 0.17 9.66 -8.40
CA VAL A 84 -0.30 9.26 -7.07
C VAL A 84 -0.67 10.49 -6.23
N PHE A 85 0.06 11.60 -6.40
CA PHE A 85 -0.25 12.89 -5.78
C PHE A 85 -0.34 13.98 -6.85
N SER A 86 -1.25 14.94 -6.65
CA SER A 86 -1.29 16.15 -7.47
C SER A 86 -0.08 17.02 -7.15
N LYS A 87 0.47 17.73 -8.15
CA LYS A 87 1.58 18.68 -7.95
C LYS A 87 1.32 20.01 -8.65
N THR A 88 1.48 21.11 -7.93
CA THR A 88 1.34 22.47 -8.47
C THR A 88 2.67 23.00 -9.03
N ARG A 89 2.59 23.83 -10.09
CA ARG A 89 3.76 24.31 -10.84
C ARG A 89 4.51 25.46 -10.16
N TYR A 90 3.78 26.42 -9.56
CA TYR A 90 4.37 27.69 -9.09
C TYR A 90 5.00 27.60 -7.71
N HIS A 91 4.35 26.92 -6.78
CA HIS A 91 4.86 26.66 -5.44
C HIS A 91 4.77 25.16 -5.32
N THR A 92 5.88 24.43 -5.42
CA THR A 92 5.84 22.95 -5.45
C THR A 92 5.14 22.41 -4.19
N ARG A 93 3.85 22.14 -4.33
CA ARG A 93 2.97 21.60 -3.29
C ARG A 93 2.35 20.32 -3.81
N TYR A 94 2.08 19.42 -2.90
CA TYR A 94 1.54 18.10 -3.15
C TYR A 94 0.13 18.03 -2.59
N GLY A 95 -0.82 17.63 -3.42
CA GLY A 95 -2.23 17.51 -3.07
C GLY A 95 -2.74 16.08 -3.24
N LEU A 96 -3.89 15.81 -2.62
CA LEU A 96 -4.56 14.52 -2.75
C LEU A 96 -5.35 14.42 -4.07
N ASN A 97 -5.35 13.23 -4.64
CA ASN A 97 -6.21 12.83 -5.76
C ASN A 97 -6.94 11.52 -5.37
N PRO A 98 -7.78 10.94 -6.23
CA PRO A 98 -8.45 9.69 -5.90
C PRO A 98 -7.49 8.56 -5.46
N ILE A 99 -6.33 8.41 -6.10
CA ILE A 99 -5.34 7.37 -5.79
C ILE A 99 -4.74 7.57 -4.40
N SER A 100 -4.22 8.78 -4.10
CA SER A 100 -3.63 9.06 -2.79
C SER A 100 -4.64 9.03 -1.64
N LYS A 101 -5.94 9.23 -1.92
CA LYS A 101 -6.99 9.03 -0.91
C LYS A 101 -7.13 7.58 -0.48
N PHE A 102 -6.91 6.60 -1.37
CA PHE A 102 -6.88 5.18 -1.00
C PHE A 102 -5.68 4.80 -0.13
N LEU A 103 -4.64 5.64 -0.08
CA LEU A 103 -3.44 5.42 0.75
C LEU A 103 -3.57 5.98 2.17
N MET A 104 -4.62 6.76 2.45
CA MET A 104 -4.87 7.25 3.80
C MET A 104 -5.13 6.06 4.72
N GLN A 105 -4.50 6.03 5.89
CA GLN A 105 -4.83 5.00 6.87
C GLN A 105 -6.29 5.18 7.26
N GLU A 106 -7.07 4.10 7.14
CA GLU A 106 -8.38 4.05 7.74
C GLU A 106 -8.16 4.19 9.25
N GLN A 107 -8.34 5.42 9.78
CA GLN A 107 -8.52 5.62 11.20
C GLN A 107 -9.63 4.65 11.59
N GLU A 108 -9.31 3.64 12.40
CA GLU A 108 -10.25 2.65 12.93
C GLU A 108 -11.48 3.36 13.48
N LYS A 109 -12.47 3.55 12.63
CA LYS A 109 -13.80 3.99 12.99
C LYS A 109 -14.81 3.38 12.07
N ILE A 110 -14.56 2.14 11.64
CA ILE A 110 -15.67 1.24 11.45
C ILE A 110 -16.08 0.80 12.86
N LYS A 111 -17.12 1.45 13.40
CA LYS A 111 -18.03 0.72 14.27
C LYS A 111 -18.64 -0.36 13.38
N ASN A 112 -17.92 -1.47 13.22
CA ASN A 112 -18.32 -2.60 12.39
C ASN A 112 -19.56 -3.23 13.02
N HIS A 113 -20.74 -2.77 12.62
CA HIS A 113 -21.97 -3.48 12.93
C HIS A 113 -21.91 -4.77 12.12
N GLY A 114 -21.65 -5.89 12.80
CA GLY A 114 -21.55 -7.22 12.17
C GLY A 114 -20.14 -7.80 12.03
N VAL A 115 -19.09 -7.21 12.62
CA VAL A 115 -17.77 -7.88 12.75
C VAL A 115 -17.46 -8.14 14.21
N GLU A 116 -17.21 -9.41 14.54
CA GLU A 116 -16.77 -9.86 15.85
C GLU A 116 -15.35 -10.43 15.74
N HIS A 117 -14.45 -9.98 16.61
CA HIS A 117 -13.09 -10.51 16.68
C HIS A 117 -13.05 -11.64 17.70
N VAL A 118 -12.79 -12.86 17.23
CA VAL A 118 -12.61 -14.05 18.08
C VAL A 118 -11.14 -14.43 18.09
N GLY A 119 -10.50 -14.29 19.25
CA GLY A 119 -9.12 -14.74 19.46
C GLY A 119 -9.05 -16.25 19.67
N GLY A 120 -8.07 -16.92 19.08
CA GLY A 120 -7.87 -18.37 19.24
C GLY A 120 -6.93 -18.98 18.20
N SER A 121 -6.71 -20.29 18.28
CA SER A 121 -5.96 -21.06 17.30
C SER A 121 -6.92 -21.81 16.38
N MET A 122 -6.89 -21.52 15.08
CA MET A 122 -7.70 -22.27 14.09
C MET A 122 -7.30 -23.75 14.01
N PHE A 123 -6.08 -24.09 14.46
CA PHE A 123 -5.63 -25.48 14.61
C PHE A 123 -6.25 -26.18 15.81
N GLU A 124 -6.92 -25.48 16.71
CA GLU A 124 -7.64 -26.06 17.84
C GLU A 124 -9.12 -26.13 17.51
N ALA A 125 -9.76 -24.96 17.32
CA ALA A 125 -11.18 -24.82 17.03
C ALA A 125 -11.45 -23.66 16.06
N ILE A 126 -12.47 -23.83 15.22
CA ILE A 126 -12.98 -22.79 14.31
C ILE A 126 -14.45 -22.57 14.70
N PRO A 127 -14.89 -21.31 14.93
CA PRO A 127 -16.28 -21.00 15.23
C PRO A 127 -17.22 -21.48 14.12
N ALA A 128 -18.47 -21.78 14.47
CA ALA A 128 -19.49 -22.11 13.47
C ALA A 128 -19.81 -20.88 12.62
N VAL A 129 -19.55 -20.94 11.32
CA VAL A 129 -19.75 -19.84 10.37
C VAL A 129 -20.21 -20.38 9.02
N ASP A 130 -20.93 -19.55 8.25
CA ASP A 130 -21.46 -19.95 6.94
C ASP A 130 -20.38 -19.98 5.84
N ALA A 131 -19.32 -19.20 6.02
CA ALA A 131 -18.17 -19.19 5.12
C ALA A 131 -16.87 -18.94 5.86
N VAL A 132 -15.80 -19.59 5.41
CA VAL A 132 -14.43 -19.37 5.90
C VAL A 132 -13.56 -18.92 4.73
N PHE A 133 -12.83 -17.81 4.93
CA PHE A 133 -11.77 -17.35 4.04
C PHE A 133 -10.42 -17.77 4.61
N LEU A 134 -9.63 -18.52 3.84
CA LEU A 134 -8.27 -18.90 4.21
C LEU A 134 -7.29 -18.41 3.16
N LYS A 135 -6.21 -17.78 3.62
CA LYS A 135 -5.02 -17.53 2.80
C LYS A 135 -4.14 -18.78 2.88
N ASP A 136 -3.76 -19.32 1.74
CA ASP A 136 -3.00 -20.58 1.68
C ASP A 136 -1.59 -20.46 2.30
N ASP A 137 -1.17 -21.53 2.97
CA ASP A 137 0.15 -21.71 3.62
C ASP A 137 0.45 -23.22 3.66
N GLU A 138 1.71 -23.65 3.76
CA GLU A 138 2.16 -25.06 3.59
C GLU A 138 1.47 -26.09 4.49
N LYS A 139 0.78 -25.64 5.55
CA LYS A 139 0.03 -26.49 6.50
C LYS A 139 -1.48 -26.62 6.18
N SER A 140 -1.90 -26.19 4.99
CA SER A 140 -3.30 -25.97 4.62
C SER A 140 -4.19 -27.20 4.64
N VAL A 141 -3.72 -28.40 4.31
CA VAL A 141 -4.59 -29.60 4.22
C VAL A 141 -5.24 -29.96 5.56
N ALA A 142 -4.48 -29.89 6.66
CA ALA A 142 -5.00 -30.19 7.99
C ALA A 142 -6.01 -29.14 8.45
N LEU A 143 -5.76 -27.88 8.08
CA LEU A 143 -6.63 -26.74 8.40
C LEU A 143 -7.93 -26.78 7.59
N LEU A 144 -7.86 -27.06 6.28
CA LEU A 144 -9.02 -27.19 5.39
C LEU A 144 -10.02 -28.25 5.89
N ARG A 145 -9.52 -29.37 6.42
CA ARG A 145 -10.37 -30.41 7.03
C ARG A 145 -11.11 -29.90 8.27
N LYS A 146 -10.51 -29.00 9.05
CA LYS A 146 -11.18 -28.37 10.20
C LYS A 146 -12.20 -27.34 9.76
N CYS A 147 -11.89 -26.52 8.75
CA CYS A 147 -12.83 -25.55 8.18
C CYS A 147 -14.08 -26.24 7.64
N HIS A 148 -13.92 -27.33 6.89
CA HIS A 148 -15.06 -28.12 6.40
C HIS A 148 -15.97 -28.65 7.52
N LYS A 149 -15.41 -28.98 8.70
CA LYS A 149 -16.21 -29.43 9.85
C LYS A 149 -16.92 -28.31 10.59
N ALA A 150 -16.40 -27.08 10.52
CA ALA A 150 -16.95 -25.92 11.20
C ALA A 150 -18.10 -25.25 10.42
N ILE A 151 -18.29 -25.64 9.16
CA ILE A 151 -19.25 -25.06 8.24
C ILE A 151 -20.49 -25.98 8.13
N PRO A 152 -21.72 -25.43 8.12
CA PRO A 152 -22.94 -26.22 7.94
C PRO A 152 -23.00 -26.87 6.54
N ILE A 153 -23.91 -27.83 6.34
CA ILE A 153 -24.05 -28.62 5.09
C ILE A 153 -24.07 -27.76 3.81
N ASN A 154 -24.58 -26.52 3.88
CA ASN A 154 -24.69 -25.60 2.74
C ASN A 154 -23.66 -24.45 2.74
N GLY A 155 -22.75 -24.39 3.70
CA GLY A 155 -21.76 -23.32 3.76
C GLY A 155 -20.56 -23.59 2.84
N LYS A 156 -19.69 -22.57 2.69
CA LYS A 156 -18.63 -22.57 1.66
C LYS A 156 -17.26 -22.28 2.25
N VAL A 157 -16.26 -23.09 1.89
CA VAL A 157 -14.84 -22.73 2.11
C VAL A 157 -14.36 -21.96 0.89
N ILE A 158 -13.87 -20.74 1.09
CA ILE A 158 -13.26 -19.93 0.03
C ILE A 158 -11.75 -19.89 0.30
N ILE A 159 -10.99 -20.55 -0.57
CA ILE A 159 -9.53 -20.54 -0.53
C ILE A 159 -9.07 -19.37 -1.38
N VAL A 160 -8.36 -18.43 -0.76
CA VAL A 160 -7.73 -17.31 -1.46
C VAL A 160 -6.25 -17.61 -1.54
N GLU A 161 -5.86 -18.23 -2.63
CA GLU A 161 -4.46 -18.32 -3.02
C GLU A 161 -4.11 -17.04 -3.77
N ILE A 162 -3.12 -16.32 -3.24
CA ILE A 162 -2.46 -15.30 -4.05
C ILE A 162 -1.38 -16.06 -4.78
N ASP A 163 -1.69 -16.49 -6.00
CA ASP A 163 -0.72 -17.16 -6.86
C ASP A 163 0.50 -16.23 -6.96
N GLY A 164 1.59 -16.69 -6.37
CA GLY A 164 2.83 -15.93 -6.30
C GLY A 164 3.39 -15.62 -7.67
N GLY A 165 2.88 -16.22 -8.76
CA GLY A 165 3.39 -16.02 -10.13
C GLY A 165 3.60 -14.55 -10.52
N GLU A 166 2.70 -13.64 -10.15
CA GLU A 166 2.83 -12.20 -10.42
C GLU A 166 3.21 -11.35 -9.19
N LEU A 167 3.16 -11.92 -7.98
CA LEU A 167 3.58 -11.23 -6.75
C LEU A 167 5.01 -11.60 -6.31
N MET A 168 5.62 -12.63 -6.89
CA MET A 168 7.02 -13.01 -6.70
C MET A 168 7.97 -11.87 -7.08
N PRO A 169 7.75 -11.10 -8.17
CA PRO A 169 8.54 -9.89 -8.43
C PRO A 169 8.41 -8.86 -7.30
N LEU A 170 7.22 -8.70 -6.70
CA LEU A 170 6.99 -7.77 -5.60
C LEU A 170 7.56 -8.27 -4.27
N LYS A 171 7.45 -9.57 -3.97
CA LYS A 171 8.04 -10.23 -2.79
C LYS A 171 9.57 -10.20 -2.87
N LEU A 172 10.13 -10.65 -3.99
CA LEU A 172 11.57 -10.68 -4.26
C LEU A 172 12.15 -9.26 -4.33
N SER A 173 11.40 -8.28 -4.86
CA SER A 173 11.82 -6.89 -4.83
C SER A 173 11.73 -6.25 -3.45
N LEU A 174 10.75 -6.60 -2.62
CA LEU A 174 10.70 -6.20 -1.21
C LEU A 174 11.85 -6.82 -0.43
N ASP A 175 12.20 -8.07 -0.70
CA ASP A 175 13.34 -8.77 -0.07
C ASP A 175 14.68 -8.18 -0.53
N MET A 176 14.84 -7.86 -1.82
CA MET A 176 16.01 -7.15 -2.38
C MET A 176 16.12 -5.71 -1.87
N ALA A 177 15.00 -5.00 -1.74
CA ALA A 177 14.93 -3.67 -1.17
C ALA A 177 15.28 -3.66 0.32
N MET A 178 14.87 -4.69 1.06
CA MET A 178 15.22 -4.87 2.47
C MET A 178 16.72 -5.11 2.65
N LEU A 179 17.39 -5.79 1.70
CA LEU A 179 18.86 -5.91 1.68
C LEU A 179 19.59 -4.58 1.42
N LEU A 180 18.98 -3.62 0.73
CA LEU A 180 19.57 -2.29 0.46
C LEU A 180 19.35 -1.26 1.59
N VAL A 181 18.46 -1.55 2.54
CA VAL A 181 18.08 -0.63 3.64
C VAL A 181 18.68 -1.02 5.00
N ILE A 182 19.39 -2.16 5.07
CA ILE A 182 20.18 -2.53 6.24
C ILE A 182 21.62 -2.00 6.04
N PRO A 183 22.11 -1.05 6.86
CA PRO A 183 23.52 -0.65 6.84
C PRO A 183 24.45 -1.76 7.35
#